data_AF-A0A3B0N348-F1
#
_entry.id   AF-A0A3B0N348-F1
#
_cell.length_a   1.000
_cell.length_b   1.000
_cell.length_c   1.000
_cell.angle_alpha   90.00
_cell.angle_beta   90.00
_cell.angle_gamma   90.00
#
_symmetry.space_group_name_H-M   'P 1'
#
loop_
_entity.id
_entity.type
_entity.pdbx_description
1 polymer ?
#
loop_
_entity_poly.entity_id
_entity_poly.type
_entity_poly.pdbx_seq_one_letter_code
_entity_poly.pdbx_strand_id
1 'polypeptide(L)'
;MKFVILALLALASGLHAAKLDLKDLGFVLFGKHGDGTKTSVAAGKCPLGELPATVFLHKTFDKGGKFFTWVRPVHGKVDELVCGSHKVWKAAAGEVLLDLHFVGNKDSEKLLHLELFHPAVGSHHLFLKFAAGATPGVGVHLGMGAFVVGVHGLVADLPALEGLPAHAFVHALAAHAAHVAHHAAHAALKADGGLVVPV
;
A
#
# COMPACT_ATOMS: atom_id res chain seq x y z
N MET A 1 -26.07 10.84 28.49
CA MET A 1 -24.70 10.93 27.96
C MET A 1 -24.13 9.60 27.45
N LYS A 2 -24.31 8.45 28.15
CA LYS A 2 -23.81 7.14 27.67
C LYS A 2 -24.44 6.62 26.35
N PHE A 3 -25.73 6.90 26.11
CA PHE A 3 -26.43 6.45 24.91
C PHE A 3 -26.09 7.26 23.63
N VAL A 4 -25.63 8.49 23.78
CA VAL A 4 -25.27 9.37 22.63
C VAL A 4 -23.92 8.96 22.04
N ILE A 5 -23.00 8.44 22.87
CA ILE A 5 -21.68 7.99 22.42
C ILE A 5 -21.79 6.68 21.62
N LEU A 6 -22.65 5.74 22.04
CA LEU A 6 -22.90 4.51 21.27
C LEU A 6 -23.55 4.81 19.91
N ALA A 7 -24.45 5.78 19.85
CA ALA A 7 -25.07 6.20 18.59
C ALA A 7 -24.07 6.89 17.64
N LEU A 8 -23.07 7.62 18.14
CA LEU A 8 -22.01 8.20 17.30
C LEU A 8 -21.05 7.14 16.72
N LEU A 9 -20.71 6.09 17.48
CA LEU A 9 -19.94 4.96 16.94
C LEU A 9 -20.75 4.18 15.90
N ALA A 10 -22.06 4.03 16.10
CA ALA A 10 -22.96 3.41 15.12
C ALA A 10 -23.17 4.29 13.86
N LEU A 11 -23.14 5.61 13.99
CA LEU A 11 -23.21 6.53 12.86
C LEU A 11 -21.89 6.56 12.05
N ALA A 12 -20.75 6.28 12.69
CA ALA A 12 -19.49 6.02 12.00
C ALA A 12 -19.48 4.66 11.27
N SER A 13 -20.22 3.66 11.76
CA SER A 13 -20.42 2.39 11.03
C SER A 13 -21.36 2.50 9.82
N GLY A 14 -21.91 3.69 9.54
CA GLY A 14 -22.66 4.01 8.33
C GLY A 14 -21.82 4.68 7.24
N LEU A 15 -20.49 4.78 7.39
CA LEU A 15 -19.61 5.10 6.27
C LEU A 15 -19.78 4.00 5.22
N HIS A 16 -20.50 4.33 4.15
CA HIS A 16 -20.89 3.38 3.11
C HIS A 16 -19.68 2.60 2.61
N ALA A 17 -19.69 1.29 2.88
CA ALA A 17 -18.86 0.31 2.20
C ALA A 17 -19.00 0.48 0.68
N ALA A 18 -17.88 0.72 0.03
CA ALA A 18 -17.77 1.04 -1.36
C ALA A 18 -16.58 0.30 -1.97
N LYS A 19 -16.82 -0.23 -3.16
CA LYS A 19 -15.81 -0.86 -3.98
C LYS A 19 -14.84 0.19 -4.51
N LEU A 20 -13.54 -0.01 -4.31
CA LEU A 20 -12.48 0.73 -4.98
C LEU A 20 -12.01 -0.07 -6.20
N ASP A 21 -12.17 0.49 -7.40
CA ASP A 21 -11.58 -0.05 -8.62
C ASP A 21 -10.24 0.62 -8.91
N LEU A 22 -9.17 -0.18 -8.91
CA LEU A 22 -7.81 0.28 -9.20
C LEU A 22 -7.66 0.84 -10.62
N LYS A 23 -8.54 0.48 -11.57
CA LYS A 23 -8.51 1.06 -12.93
C LYS A 23 -8.91 2.53 -12.95
N ASP A 24 -9.81 2.93 -12.05
CA ASP A 24 -10.34 4.30 -11.99
C ASP A 24 -9.31 5.27 -11.39
N LEU A 25 -8.31 4.77 -10.69
CA LEU A 25 -7.23 5.57 -10.11
C LEU A 25 -6.30 6.16 -11.17
N GLY A 26 -6.14 5.48 -12.32
CA GLY A 26 -5.10 5.79 -13.30
C GLY A 26 -3.69 5.79 -12.69
N PHE A 27 -2.75 6.46 -13.35
CA PHE A 27 -1.43 6.80 -12.80
C PHE A 27 -1.26 8.32 -12.86
N VAL A 28 -1.96 9.02 -11.96
CA VAL A 28 -2.31 10.45 -12.11
C VAL A 28 -1.22 11.41 -11.60
N LEU A 29 -0.25 10.92 -10.80
CA LEU A 29 0.88 11.73 -10.33
C LEU A 29 2.15 10.89 -10.32
N PHE A 30 3.24 11.40 -10.89
CA PHE A 30 4.57 10.79 -10.94
C PHE A 30 5.61 11.75 -10.34
N GLY A 31 5.93 11.63 -9.05
CA GLY A 31 7.01 12.46 -8.48
C GLY A 31 6.81 12.95 -7.06
N LYS A 32 7.32 14.14 -6.72
CA LYS A 32 7.20 14.74 -5.38
C LYS A 32 5.77 15.30 -5.18
N HIS A 33 5.40 15.71 -3.96
CA HIS A 33 4.07 16.30 -3.76
C HIS A 33 3.98 17.62 -4.56
N GLY A 34 3.13 17.64 -5.58
CA GLY A 34 3.07 18.70 -6.60
C GLY A 34 4.05 18.43 -7.74
N ASP A 35 3.58 17.84 -8.84
CA ASP A 35 4.46 17.63 -10.00
C ASP A 35 4.79 18.98 -10.67
N GLY A 36 6.10 19.21 -10.82
CA GLY A 36 6.71 20.46 -11.28
C GLY A 36 7.50 21.15 -10.16
N THR A 37 8.39 22.09 -10.51
CA THR A 37 9.10 22.98 -9.57
C THR A 37 8.18 23.87 -8.71
N LYS A 38 6.88 23.59 -8.68
CA LYS A 38 5.84 24.34 -7.98
C LYS A 38 5.82 23.91 -6.52
N THR A 39 6.20 24.83 -5.65
CA THR A 39 6.20 24.67 -4.20
C THR A 39 4.86 25.05 -3.55
N SER A 40 3.86 25.44 -4.35
CA SER A 40 2.57 25.90 -3.87
C SER A 40 1.40 25.32 -4.68
N VAL A 41 0.34 24.96 -3.97
CA VAL A 41 -0.93 24.50 -4.53
C VAL A 41 -1.92 25.65 -4.46
N ALA A 42 -2.73 25.87 -5.51
CA ALA A 42 -3.80 26.86 -5.45
C ALA A 42 -4.76 26.48 -4.30
N ALA A 43 -4.97 27.41 -3.37
CA ALA A 43 -5.87 27.20 -2.23
C ALA A 43 -7.25 26.74 -2.72
N GLY A 44 -7.77 25.66 -2.13
CA GLY A 44 -9.05 25.07 -2.52
C GLY A 44 -9.00 24.09 -3.70
N LYS A 45 -7.82 23.80 -4.30
CA LYS A 45 -7.67 22.75 -5.32
C LYS A 45 -6.85 21.57 -4.80
N CYS A 46 -7.34 20.35 -5.04
CA CYS A 46 -6.58 19.13 -4.78
C CYS A 46 -5.38 19.05 -5.75
N PRO A 47 -4.14 18.96 -5.25
CA PRO A 47 -2.95 18.87 -6.12
C PRO A 47 -2.89 17.54 -6.90
N LEU A 48 -3.71 16.56 -6.55
CA LEU A 48 -3.80 15.26 -7.21
C LEU A 48 -4.89 15.21 -8.29
N GLY A 49 -5.56 16.34 -8.55
CA GLY A 49 -6.73 16.37 -9.44
C GLY A 49 -7.98 15.81 -8.78
N GLU A 50 -8.97 15.47 -9.62
CA GLU A 50 -10.17 14.77 -9.17
C GLU A 50 -9.82 13.31 -8.87
N LEU A 51 -10.08 12.89 -7.64
CA LEU A 51 -9.91 11.51 -7.19
C LEU A 51 -11.28 10.85 -7.04
N PRO A 52 -11.38 9.52 -7.16
CA PRO A 52 -12.60 8.80 -6.81
C PRO A 52 -13.06 9.14 -5.38
N ALA A 53 -14.36 9.20 -5.14
CA ALA A 53 -14.93 9.60 -3.84
C ALA A 53 -14.53 8.69 -2.65
N THR A 54 -13.98 7.52 -2.96
CA THR A 54 -13.43 6.52 -2.02
C THR A 54 -11.96 6.75 -1.70
N VAL A 55 -11.29 7.70 -2.35
CA VAL A 55 -9.83 7.91 -2.28
C VAL A 55 -9.54 9.29 -1.71
N PHE A 56 -8.75 9.32 -0.64
CA PHE A 56 -8.26 10.54 -0.03
C PHE A 56 -6.92 10.99 -0.64
N LEU A 57 -6.05 10.03 -0.94
CA LEU A 57 -4.72 10.28 -1.51
C LEU A 57 -4.36 9.18 -2.49
N HIS A 58 -3.77 9.54 -3.62
CA HIS A 58 -3.21 8.60 -4.59
C HIS A 58 -1.93 9.18 -5.18
N LYS A 59 -0.85 8.39 -5.18
CA LYS A 59 0.44 8.80 -5.69
C LYS A 59 1.16 7.63 -6.33
N THR A 60 1.75 7.83 -7.51
CA THR A 60 2.58 6.83 -8.17
C THR A 60 4.00 7.36 -8.37
N PHE A 61 4.98 6.47 -8.39
CA PHE A 61 6.36 6.76 -8.71
C PHE A 61 6.84 5.72 -9.71
N ASP A 62 7.57 6.14 -10.73
CA ASP A 62 8.28 5.24 -11.64
C ASP A 62 9.74 5.12 -11.19
N LYS A 63 10.20 3.89 -11.02
CA LYS A 63 11.61 3.57 -10.83
C LYS A 63 11.94 2.35 -11.70
N GLY A 64 12.75 2.57 -12.74
CA GLY A 64 13.19 1.48 -13.63
C GLY A 64 12.05 0.83 -14.42
N GLY A 65 11.00 1.59 -14.78
CA GLY A 65 9.84 1.07 -15.50
C GLY A 65 8.92 0.20 -14.64
N LYS A 66 9.06 0.29 -13.31
CA LYS A 66 8.20 -0.33 -12.29
C LYS A 66 7.55 0.77 -11.49
N PHE A 67 6.30 0.55 -11.10
CA PHE A 67 5.55 1.53 -10.35
C PHE A 67 5.56 1.19 -8.87
N PHE A 68 5.76 2.20 -8.03
CA PHE A 68 5.34 2.20 -6.64
C PHE A 68 4.13 3.11 -6.53
N THR A 69 2.96 2.56 -6.19
CA THR A 69 1.72 3.30 -6.05
C THR A 69 1.26 3.25 -4.61
N TRP A 70 0.97 4.39 -4.03
CA TRP A 70 0.39 4.56 -2.70
C TRP A 70 -1.03 5.13 -2.82
N VAL A 71 -1.99 4.49 -2.19
CA VAL A 71 -3.38 4.91 -2.15
C VAL A 71 -3.84 4.91 -0.70
N ARG A 72 -4.31 6.06 -0.21
CA ARG A 72 -5.09 6.14 1.03
C ARG A 72 -6.57 6.28 0.69
N PRO A 73 -7.39 5.28 0.99
CA PRO A 73 -8.83 5.43 0.93
C PRO A 73 -9.33 6.46 1.95
N VAL A 74 -10.54 6.94 1.71
CA VAL A 74 -11.30 7.61 2.77
C VAL A 74 -11.63 6.57 3.84
N HIS A 75 -11.09 6.75 5.04
CA HIS A 75 -11.22 5.78 6.13
C HIS A 75 -12.69 5.39 6.36
N GLY A 76 -12.91 4.08 6.51
CA GLY A 76 -14.24 3.52 6.75
C GLY A 76 -15.12 3.35 5.51
N LYS A 77 -14.67 3.76 4.31
CA LYS A 77 -15.47 3.65 3.09
C LYS A 77 -15.15 2.46 2.20
N VAL A 78 -13.97 1.85 2.29
CA VAL A 78 -13.56 0.82 1.32
C VAL A 78 -13.50 -0.54 1.98
N ASP A 79 -14.35 -1.46 1.52
CA ASP A 79 -14.44 -2.86 1.99
C ASP A 79 -14.20 -3.87 0.86
N GLU A 80 -14.04 -3.40 -0.38
CA GLU A 80 -13.74 -4.25 -1.52
C GLU A 80 -12.76 -3.55 -2.47
N LEU A 81 -11.75 -4.28 -2.90
CA LEU A 81 -10.75 -3.85 -3.86
C LEU A 81 -10.81 -4.73 -5.11
N VAL A 82 -10.97 -4.09 -6.26
CA VAL A 82 -10.98 -4.75 -7.57
C VAL A 82 -10.03 -4.05 -8.54
N CYS A 83 -9.74 -4.72 -9.66
CA CYS A 83 -9.12 -4.12 -10.83
C CYS A 83 -9.95 -4.51 -12.06
N GLY A 84 -10.90 -3.65 -12.45
CA GLY A 84 -11.94 -3.98 -13.42
C GLY A 84 -12.76 -5.19 -12.97
N SER A 85 -12.77 -6.25 -13.78
CA SER A 85 -13.48 -7.50 -13.49
C SER A 85 -12.76 -8.40 -12.48
N HIS A 86 -11.56 -8.03 -12.04
CA HIS A 86 -10.73 -8.89 -11.21
C HIS A 86 -10.87 -8.55 -9.73
N LYS A 87 -11.22 -9.55 -8.92
CA LYS A 87 -11.27 -9.42 -7.46
C LYS A 87 -9.84 -9.44 -6.93
N VAL A 88 -9.49 -8.45 -6.10
CA VAL A 88 -8.17 -8.36 -5.48
C VAL A 88 -8.26 -8.66 -3.99
N TRP A 89 -9.19 -8.03 -3.29
CA TRP A 89 -9.47 -8.26 -1.88
C TRP A 89 -10.91 -7.87 -1.55
N LYS A 90 -11.47 -8.53 -0.53
CA LYS A 90 -12.76 -8.18 0.06
C LYS A 90 -12.67 -8.36 1.56
N ALA A 91 -13.20 -7.39 2.28
CA ALA A 91 -13.13 -7.32 3.71
C ALA A 91 -13.92 -8.45 4.39
N ALA A 92 -13.41 -8.91 5.52
CA ALA A 92 -14.23 -9.62 6.50
C ALA A 92 -15.25 -8.65 7.15
N ALA A 93 -16.27 -9.17 7.82
CA ALA A 93 -17.35 -8.34 8.38
C ALA A 93 -16.80 -7.23 9.30
N GLY A 94 -17.05 -5.96 8.94
CA GLY A 94 -16.61 -4.79 9.70
C GLY A 94 -15.16 -4.36 9.46
N GLU A 95 -14.42 -5.05 8.60
CA GLU A 95 -13.08 -4.65 8.18
C GLU A 95 -13.13 -3.62 7.04
N VAL A 96 -12.18 -2.68 7.04
CA VAL A 96 -12.06 -1.63 6.03
C VAL A 96 -10.60 -1.40 5.65
N LEU A 97 -10.36 -0.94 4.43
CA LEU A 97 -9.04 -0.56 3.92
C LEU A 97 -8.64 0.83 4.47
N LEU A 98 -7.47 0.91 5.09
CA LEU A 98 -6.86 2.14 5.58
C LEU A 98 -5.81 2.69 4.63
N ASP A 99 -5.02 1.80 4.04
CA ASP A 99 -3.89 2.16 3.18
C ASP A 99 -3.58 1.01 2.21
N LEU A 100 -3.05 1.35 1.03
CA LEU A 100 -2.70 0.41 -0.03
C LEU A 100 -1.39 0.84 -0.68
N HIS A 101 -0.48 -0.11 -0.82
CA HIS A 101 0.74 0.04 -1.60
C HIS A 101 0.82 -1.04 -2.67
N PHE A 102 1.04 -0.64 -3.92
CA PHE A 102 1.28 -1.52 -5.05
C PHE A 102 2.71 -1.32 -5.56
N VAL A 103 3.41 -2.42 -5.84
CA VAL A 103 4.73 -2.40 -6.49
C VAL A 103 4.73 -3.34 -7.69
N GLY A 104 5.12 -2.84 -8.86
CA GLY A 104 5.30 -3.64 -10.08
C GLY A 104 4.77 -2.96 -11.33
N ASN A 105 4.55 -3.74 -12.38
CA ASN A 105 3.91 -3.31 -13.62
C ASN A 105 3.11 -4.47 -14.27
N LYS A 106 2.55 -4.23 -15.46
CA LYS A 106 1.74 -5.25 -16.16
C LYS A 106 2.54 -6.53 -16.47
N ASP A 107 3.81 -6.36 -16.86
CA ASP A 107 4.70 -7.42 -17.34
C ASP A 107 5.52 -8.09 -16.21
N SER A 108 5.43 -7.59 -14.98
CA SER A 108 6.19 -8.10 -13.83
C SER A 108 5.28 -8.73 -12.78
N GLU A 109 5.94 -9.32 -11.77
CA GLU A 109 5.29 -9.58 -10.49
C GLU A 109 4.65 -8.31 -9.94
N LYS A 110 3.58 -8.49 -9.19
CA LYS A 110 2.82 -7.41 -8.54
C LYS A 110 2.76 -7.72 -7.06
N LEU A 111 3.24 -6.79 -6.25
CA LEU A 111 3.27 -6.89 -4.80
C LEU A 111 2.29 -5.87 -4.26
N LEU A 112 1.33 -6.33 -3.48
CA LEU A 112 0.27 -5.50 -2.91
C LEU A 112 0.29 -5.60 -1.39
N HIS A 113 0.54 -4.49 -0.71
CA HIS A 113 0.37 -4.36 0.72
C HIS A 113 -0.93 -3.60 0.99
N LEU A 114 -1.80 -4.19 1.81
CA LEU A 114 -3.00 -3.55 2.34
C LEU A 114 -2.83 -3.35 3.84
N GLU A 115 -3.08 -2.15 4.34
CA GLU A 115 -3.34 -1.89 5.75
C GLU A 115 -4.85 -1.87 5.95
N LEU A 116 -5.32 -2.73 6.83
CA LEU A 116 -6.73 -2.98 7.09
C LEU A 116 -7.03 -2.61 8.54
N PHE A 117 -8.23 -2.11 8.81
CA PHE A 117 -8.73 -1.91 10.17
C PHE A 117 -9.91 -2.82 10.41
N HIS A 118 -9.88 -3.56 11.51
CA HIS A 118 -11.04 -4.28 12.00
C HIS A 118 -11.32 -3.86 13.45
N PRO A 119 -12.57 -3.50 13.81
CA PRO A 119 -12.92 -2.95 15.12
C PRO A 119 -12.46 -3.80 16.33
N ALA A 120 -12.39 -5.13 16.16
CA ALA A 120 -12.00 -6.03 17.24
C ALA A 120 -10.48 -6.23 17.41
N VAL A 121 -9.66 -5.97 16.37
CA VAL A 121 -8.22 -6.28 16.40
C VAL A 121 -7.34 -5.07 16.09
N GLY A 122 -7.93 -3.94 15.68
CA GLY A 122 -7.20 -2.74 15.28
C GLY A 122 -6.67 -2.85 13.86
N SER A 123 -5.57 -2.13 13.59
CA SER A 123 -4.90 -2.16 12.29
C SER A 123 -4.05 -3.42 12.12
N HIS A 124 -4.08 -3.99 10.92
CA HIS A 124 -3.26 -5.13 10.54
C HIS A 124 -2.91 -5.07 9.05
N HIS A 125 -1.92 -5.87 8.65
CA HIS A 125 -1.34 -5.79 7.32
C HIS A 125 -1.52 -7.10 6.56
N LEU A 126 -1.96 -6.99 5.30
CA LEU A 126 -2.05 -8.08 4.36
C LEU A 126 -1.03 -7.86 3.24
N PHE A 127 -0.20 -8.86 2.95
CA PHE A 127 0.82 -8.82 1.92
C PHE A 127 0.52 -9.87 0.86
N LEU A 128 0.31 -9.43 -0.38
CA LEU A 128 -0.09 -10.28 -1.49
C LEU A 128 0.93 -10.20 -2.62
N LYS A 129 1.16 -11.34 -3.26
CA LYS A 129 1.97 -11.45 -4.48
C LYS A 129 1.15 -12.05 -5.61
N PHE A 130 1.25 -11.43 -6.79
CA PHE A 130 0.69 -11.93 -8.04
C PHE A 130 1.82 -12.14 -9.05
N ALA A 131 1.77 -13.25 -9.77
CA ALA A 131 2.78 -13.60 -10.76
C ALA A 131 2.78 -12.65 -11.97
N ALA A 132 3.91 -12.59 -12.67
CA ALA A 132 4.02 -11.85 -13.92
C ALA A 132 3.04 -12.39 -14.97
N GLY A 133 2.40 -11.48 -15.73
CA GLY A 133 1.39 -11.84 -16.73
C GLY A 133 0.11 -12.49 -16.17
N ALA A 134 0.00 -12.70 -14.85
CA ALA A 134 -1.20 -13.27 -14.26
C ALA A 134 -2.35 -12.26 -14.28
N THR A 135 -3.50 -12.74 -14.75
CA THR A 135 -4.79 -12.10 -14.54
C THR A 135 -5.05 -11.99 -13.04
N PRO A 136 -5.37 -10.81 -12.49
CA PRO A 136 -5.54 -10.68 -11.05
C PRO A 136 -6.67 -11.60 -10.55
N GLY A 137 -6.36 -12.39 -9.53
CA GLY A 137 -7.21 -13.37 -8.86
C GLY A 137 -6.96 -13.33 -7.35
N VAL A 138 -6.97 -14.47 -6.65
CA VAL A 138 -6.53 -14.49 -5.24
C VAL A 138 -4.99 -14.47 -5.21
N GLY A 139 -4.40 -13.42 -4.65
CA GLY A 139 -2.94 -13.31 -4.51
C GLY A 139 -2.37 -14.33 -3.51
N VAL A 140 -1.10 -14.70 -3.71
CA VAL A 140 -0.37 -15.52 -2.72
C VAL A 140 -0.08 -14.66 -1.50
N HIS A 141 -0.47 -15.13 -0.32
CA HIS A 141 -0.20 -14.43 0.93
C HIS A 141 1.27 -14.57 1.31
N LEU A 142 1.89 -13.47 1.67
CA LEU A 142 3.28 -13.41 2.14
C LEU A 142 3.33 -12.93 3.59
N GLY A 143 4.40 -13.30 4.29
CA GLY A 143 4.83 -12.58 5.49
C GLY A 143 5.53 -11.28 5.12
N MET A 144 5.54 -10.30 6.03
CA MET A 144 6.17 -8.98 5.84
C MET A 144 7.62 -9.09 5.32
N GLY A 145 8.44 -9.97 5.92
CA GLY A 145 9.83 -10.15 5.50
C GLY A 145 9.98 -10.60 4.05
N ALA A 146 9.22 -11.63 3.64
CA ALA A 146 9.22 -12.11 2.26
C ALA A 146 8.68 -11.06 1.28
N PHE A 147 7.71 -10.26 1.71
CA PHE A 147 7.18 -9.15 0.91
C PHE A 147 8.23 -8.06 0.69
N VAL A 148 8.91 -7.61 1.76
CA VAL A 148 9.97 -6.60 1.70
C VAL A 148 11.14 -7.07 0.82
N VAL A 149 11.59 -8.32 0.97
CA VAL A 149 12.60 -8.93 0.10
C VAL A 149 12.12 -8.93 -1.36
N GLY A 150 10.87 -9.32 -1.60
CA GLY A 150 10.28 -9.30 -2.94
C GLY A 150 10.26 -7.90 -3.56
N VAL A 151 9.96 -6.86 -2.78
CA VAL A 151 9.92 -5.47 -3.24
C VAL A 151 11.31 -4.99 -3.64
N HIS A 152 12.33 -5.26 -2.81
CA HIS A 152 13.73 -4.93 -3.12
C HIS A 152 14.24 -5.67 -4.36
N GLY A 153 13.89 -6.95 -4.51
CA GLY A 153 14.23 -7.73 -5.69
C GLY A 153 13.53 -7.24 -6.97
N LEU A 154 12.34 -6.65 -6.84
CA LEU A 154 11.55 -6.14 -7.97
C LEU A 154 11.97 -4.73 -8.39
N VAL A 155 12.30 -3.86 -7.42
CA VAL A 155 12.65 -2.45 -7.64
C VAL A 155 13.89 -2.10 -6.80
N ALA A 156 15.05 -2.12 -7.45
CA ALA A 156 16.31 -1.75 -6.81
C ALA A 156 16.30 -0.29 -6.31
N ASP A 157 16.89 -0.08 -5.14
CA ASP A 157 17.05 1.21 -4.46
C ASP A 157 15.74 1.99 -4.23
N LEU A 158 14.60 1.30 -4.21
CA LEU A 158 13.30 1.94 -3.96
C LEU A 158 13.28 2.80 -2.69
N PRO A 159 13.77 2.37 -1.50
CA PRO A 159 13.71 3.22 -0.31
C PRO A 159 14.60 4.47 -0.36
N ALA A 160 15.54 4.56 -1.31
CA ALA A 160 16.32 5.78 -1.55
C ALA A 160 15.56 6.79 -2.43
N LEU A 161 14.39 6.43 -2.96
CA LEU A 161 13.59 7.30 -3.80
C LEU A 161 13.02 8.46 -3.00
N GLU A 162 13.44 9.67 -3.35
CA GLU A 162 12.99 10.88 -2.67
C GLU A 162 11.48 11.12 -2.82
N GLY A 163 10.85 11.53 -1.72
CA GLY A 163 9.43 11.91 -1.73
C GLY A 163 8.47 10.73 -1.65
N LEU A 164 8.99 9.51 -1.42
CA LEU A 164 8.19 8.40 -0.92
C LEU A 164 7.48 8.79 0.37
N PRO A 165 6.27 8.27 0.60
CA PRO A 165 5.51 8.64 1.78
C PRO A 165 6.14 8.11 3.05
N ALA A 166 6.10 8.93 4.10
CA ALA A 166 6.47 8.50 5.45
C ALA A 166 5.40 7.54 6.00
N HIS A 167 5.50 6.27 5.62
CA HIS A 167 4.58 5.21 5.99
C HIS A 167 5.36 4.03 6.59
N ALA A 168 4.73 3.23 7.47
CA ALA A 168 5.38 2.13 8.18
C ALA A 168 6.04 1.12 7.21
N PHE A 169 5.39 0.84 6.08
CA PHE A 169 5.95 -0.01 5.03
C PHE A 169 7.23 0.58 4.41
N VAL A 170 7.28 1.88 4.12
CA VAL A 170 8.48 2.54 3.58
C VAL A 170 9.63 2.53 4.61
N HIS A 171 9.31 2.69 5.89
CA HIS A 171 10.30 2.53 6.96
C HIS A 171 10.84 1.09 7.03
N ALA A 172 9.98 0.08 6.86
CA ALA A 172 10.40 -1.32 6.81
C ALA A 172 11.32 -1.61 5.61
N LEU A 173 11.04 -1.02 4.44
CA LEU A 173 11.92 -1.10 3.26
C LEU A 173 13.30 -0.50 3.56
N ALA A 174 13.34 0.69 4.14
CA ALA A 174 14.59 1.38 4.47
C ALA A 174 15.40 0.64 5.56
N ALA A 175 14.71 0.17 6.61
CA ALA A 175 15.34 -0.60 7.68
C ALA A 175 15.94 -1.91 7.16
N HIS A 176 15.21 -2.63 6.29
CA HIS A 176 15.71 -3.85 5.67
C HIS A 176 16.92 -3.59 4.76
N ALA A 177 16.90 -2.52 3.95
CA ALA A 177 18.05 -2.13 3.13
C ALA A 177 19.30 -1.87 3.97
N ALA A 178 19.16 -1.10 5.05
CA ALA A 178 20.24 -0.85 6.00
C ALA A 178 20.72 -2.16 6.65
N HIS A 179 19.80 -3.05 7.01
CA HIS A 179 20.12 -4.34 7.61
C HIS A 179 20.94 -5.23 6.67
N VAL A 180 20.57 -5.33 5.39
CA VAL A 180 21.30 -6.09 4.36
C VAL A 180 22.70 -5.53 4.12
N ALA A 181 22.88 -4.21 4.17
CA ALA A 181 24.19 -3.57 4.05
C ALA A 181 25.17 -4.01 5.16
N HIS A 182 24.64 -4.46 6.31
CA HIS A 182 25.43 -4.99 7.43
C HIS A 182 25.52 -6.53 7.45
N HIS A 183 25.03 -7.26 6.43
CA HIS A 183 24.99 -8.73 6.47
C HIS A 183 26.37 -9.37 6.73
N ALA A 184 27.42 -8.84 6.08
CA ALA A 184 28.79 -9.36 6.21
C ALA A 184 29.39 -9.14 7.62
N ALA A 185 28.78 -8.28 8.43
CA ALA A 185 29.18 -8.02 9.81
C ALA A 185 28.45 -8.92 10.83
N HIS A 186 27.40 -9.64 10.43
CA HIS A 186 26.57 -10.44 11.34
C HIS A 186 26.28 -11.83 10.76
N ALA A 187 26.98 -12.85 11.27
CA ALA A 187 26.82 -14.25 10.85
C ALA A 187 25.41 -14.83 11.03
N ALA A 188 24.54 -14.15 11.79
CA ALA A 188 23.14 -14.52 11.97
C ALA A 188 22.22 -14.06 10.83
N LEU A 189 22.74 -13.38 9.80
CA LEU A 189 21.96 -12.84 8.69
C LEU A 189 22.21 -13.61 7.39
N LYS A 190 21.13 -13.95 6.70
CA LYS A 190 21.14 -14.44 5.32
C LYS A 190 21.47 -13.29 4.36
N ALA A 191 21.86 -13.63 3.13
CA ALA A 191 22.16 -12.65 2.09
C ALA A 191 20.97 -11.74 1.73
N ASP A 192 19.74 -12.22 1.93
CA ASP A 192 18.50 -11.46 1.74
C ASP A 192 18.07 -10.66 2.98
N GLY A 193 18.90 -10.60 4.03
CA GLY A 193 18.60 -9.90 5.28
C GLY A 193 17.62 -10.63 6.21
N GLY A 194 17.25 -11.87 5.89
CA GLY A 194 16.50 -12.72 6.82
C GLY A 194 17.39 -13.28 7.95
N LEU A 195 16.78 -13.68 9.06
CA LEU A 195 17.51 -14.39 10.12
C LEU A 195 17.91 -15.80 9.65
N VAL A 196 19.14 -16.20 9.98
CA VAL A 196 19.56 -17.60 9.95
C VAL A 196 18.87 -18.29 11.12
N VAL A 197 17.88 -19.11 10.83
CA VAL A 197 17.23 -19.96 11.83
C VAL A 197 17.99 -21.28 11.85
N PRO A 198 18.68 -21.64 12.94
CA PRO A 198 19.28 -22.97 13.07
C PRO A 198 18.18 -24.01 13.01
N VAL A 199 18.36 -25.01 12.14
CA VAL A 199 17.45 -26.16 11.99
C VAL A 199 17.67 -27.13 13.14
#